data_AF-A0A1E3VW86-F1
#
_entry.id   AF-A0A1E3VW86-F1
#
_cell.length_a   1.000
_cell.length_b   1.000
_cell.length_c   1.000
_cell.angle_alpha   90.00
_cell.angle_beta   90.00
_cell.angle_gamma   90.00
#
_symmetry.space_group_name_H-M   'P 1'
#
loop_
_entity.id
_entity.type
_entity.pdbx_description
1 polymer ?
#
loop_
_entity_poly.entity_id
_entity_poly.type
_entity_poly.pdbx_seq_one_letter_code
_entity_poly.pdbx_strand_id
1 'polypeptide(L)' 'MSIWLVKATWYEDEMEASEQWAVNTATAHDAIKEVATHLRFHPHHVEARLTKEGEVPASDLAPGEARRLSAQ' A
#
# COMPACT_ATOMS: atom_id res chain seq x y z
N MET A 1 7.43 -14.21 3.79
CA MET A 1 6.69 -12.95 3.92
C MET A 1 5.67 -12.89 2.80
N SER A 2 4.64 -12.07 2.94
CA SER A 2 3.54 -12.00 1.98
C SER A 2 3.45 -10.60 1.40
N ILE A 3 2.97 -10.51 0.15
CA ILE A 3 2.69 -9.20 -0.44
C ILE A 3 1.31 -8.73 0.02
N TRP A 4 1.28 -7.54 0.59
CA TRP A 4 0.07 -6.84 0.99
C TRP A 4 -0.20 -5.71 0.02
N LEU A 5 -1.44 -5.61 -0.44
CA LEU A 5 -1.97 -4.44 -1.12
C LEU A 5 -2.54 -3.50 -0.08
N VAL A 6 -1.98 -2.30 -0.02
CA VAL A 6 -2.45 -1.23 0.84
C VAL A 6 -3.02 -0.14 -0.04
N LYS A 7 -4.29 0.23 0.18
CA LYS A 7 -4.90 1.41 -0.41
C LYS A 7 -5.01 2.46 0.68
N ALA A 8 -4.44 3.63 0.45
CA ALA A 8 -4.55 4.77 1.34
C ALA A 8 -5.35 5.88 0.65
N THR A 9 -6.31 6.44 1.37
CA THR A 9 -7.19 7.52 0.89
C THR A 9 -7.08 8.73 1.82
N TRP A 10 -6.91 9.91 1.25
CA TRP A 10 -6.83 11.19 1.95
C TRP A 10 -7.60 12.28 1.20
N TYR A 11 -7.76 13.44 1.83
CA TYR A 11 -8.26 14.65 1.17
C TYR A 11 -7.09 15.54 0.77
N GLU A 12 -7.03 15.92 -0.51
CA GLU A 12 -6.13 16.94 -1.07
C GLU A 12 -7.00 17.99 -1.75
N ASP A 13 -6.88 19.26 -1.32
CA ASP A 13 -7.61 20.40 -1.92
C ASP A 13 -9.13 20.14 -2.12
N GLU A 14 -9.80 19.66 -1.07
CA GLU A 14 -11.23 19.30 -1.05
C GLU A 14 -11.63 18.12 -1.95
N MET A 15 -10.66 17.45 -2.59
CA MET A 15 -10.85 16.25 -3.39
C MET A 15 -10.33 15.01 -2.68
N GLU A 16 -11.03 13.89 -2.84
CA GLU A 16 -10.55 12.60 -2.36
C GLU A 16 -9.49 12.06 -3.31
N ALA A 17 -8.30 11.80 -2.78
CA ALA A 17 -7.20 11.17 -3.49
C ALA A 17 -6.92 9.80 -2.86
N SER A 18 -6.56 8.83 -3.69
CA SER A 18 -6.12 7.52 -3.19
C SER A 18 -4.90 7.02 -3.94
N GLU A 19 -4.01 6.37 -3.19
CA GLU A 19 -2.85 5.65 -3.72
C GLU A 19 -2.92 4.19 -3.30
N GLN A 20 -2.46 3.31 -4.19
CA GLN A 20 -2.32 1.91 -3.92
C GLN A 20 -0.83 1.53 -3.88
N TRP A 21 -0.48 0.65 -2.95
CA TRP A 21 0.88 0.23 -2.68
C TRP A 21 0.92 -1.28 -2.54
N ALA A 22 2.01 -1.89 -3.01
CA ALA A 22 2.35 -3.28 -2.73
C ALA A 22 3.52 -3.32 -1.75
N VAL A 23 3.41 -4.09 -0.67
CA VAL A 23 4.41 -4.15 0.39
C VAL A 23 4.71 -5.60 0.76
N ASN A 24 5.97 -5.98 0.85
CA ASN A 24 6.36 -7.32 1.29
C ASN A 24 6.62 -7.36 2.80
N THR A 25 5.64 -7.76 3.59
CA THR A 25 5.75 -7.80 5.07
C THR A 25 5.09 -9.05 5.66
N ALA A 26 5.34 -9.28 6.95
CA ALA A 26 4.74 -10.39 7.68
C ALA A 26 3.26 -10.14 8.03
N THR A 27 2.87 -8.89 8.27
CA THR A 27 1.52 -8.54 8.77
C THR A 27 0.91 -7.35 8.05
N ALA A 28 -0.42 -7.28 8.02
CA ALA A 28 -1.16 -6.13 7.50
C ALA A 28 -0.76 -4.83 8.21
N HIS A 29 -0.50 -4.90 9.51
CA HIS A 29 -0.13 -3.74 10.31
C HIS A 29 1.26 -3.19 9.94
N ASP A 30 2.22 -4.07 9.69
CA ASP A 30 3.54 -3.65 9.18
C ASP A 30 3.43 -3.05 7.77
N ALA A 31 2.59 -3.63 6.90
CA ALA A 31 2.34 -3.06 5.57
C ALA A 31 1.76 -1.64 5.63
N ILE A 32 0.77 -1.41 6.50
CA ILE A 32 0.16 -0.10 6.71
C ILE A 32 1.18 0.90 7.25
N LYS A 33 1.96 0.49 8.26
CA LYS A 33 3.01 1.33 8.84
C LYS A 33 4.02 1.75 7.77
N GLU A 34 4.46 0.82 6.94
CA GLU A 34 5.44 1.12 5.91
C GLU A 34 4.88 2.14 4.90
N VAL A 35 3.68 1.91 4.40
CA VAL A 35 3.02 2.83 3.45
C VAL A 35 2.81 4.20 4.07
N ALA A 36 2.40 4.27 5.33
CA ALA A 36 2.22 5.54 6.03
C ALA A 36 3.51 6.39 6.09
N THR A 37 4.71 5.80 6.00
CA THR A 37 5.96 6.56 5.94
C THR A 37 6.20 7.22 4.57
N HIS A 38 5.57 6.70 3.52
CA HIS A 38 5.72 7.20 2.15
C HIS A 38 4.63 8.21 1.75
N LEU A 39 3.50 8.23 2.45
CA LEU A 39 2.39 9.14 2.16
C LEU A 39 2.76 10.57 2.57
N ARG A 40 2.50 11.51 1.65
CA ARG A 40 2.69 12.94 1.90
C ARG A 40 1.60 13.52 2.82
N PHE A 41 0.39 12.98 2.74
CA PHE A 41 -0.78 13.43 3.48
C PHE A 41 -1.23 12.37 4.46
N HIS A 42 -1.90 12.79 5.53
CA HIS A 42 -2.44 11.86 6.51
C HIS A 42 -3.68 11.18 5.92
N PRO A 43 -3.65 9.85 5.69
CA PRO A 43 -4.83 9.14 5.21
C PRO A 43 -5.89 9.10 6.30
N HIS A 44 -7.15 9.37 5.92
CA HIS A 44 -8.29 9.17 6.82
C HIS A 44 -8.86 7.74 6.70
N HIS A 45 -8.54 7.03 5.61
CA HIS A 45 -8.93 5.65 5.39
C HIS A 45 -7.77 4.85 4.80
N VAL A 46 -7.50 3.69 5.37
CA VAL A 46 -6.46 2.76 4.91
C VAL A 46 -7.00 1.35 4.90
N GLU A 47 -6.88 0.67 3.76
CA GLU A 47 -7.27 -0.72 3.59
C GLU A 47 -6.02 -1.55 3.30
N ALA A 48 -5.82 -2.63 4.04
CA ALA A 48 -4.77 -3.60 3.77
C ALA A 48 -5.40 -4.96 3.48
N ARG A 49 -5.08 -5.53 2.32
CA ARG A 49 -5.52 -6.86 1.91
C ARG A 49 -4.34 -7.67 1.41
N LEU A 50 -4.34 -8.97 1.68
CA LEU A 50 -3.34 -9.87 1.13
C LEU A 50 -3.52 -9.96 -0.40
N THR A 51 -2.43 -9.88 -1.17
CA THR A 51 -2.51 -10.11 -2.61
C THR A 51 -3.01 -11.53 -2.90
N LYS A 52 -3.93 -11.68 -3.85
CA LYS A 52 -4.19 -12.97 -4.47
C LYS A 52 -3.14 -13.26 -5.54
N GLU A 53 -2.94 -14.54 -5.83
CA GLU A 53 -2.04 -14.98 -6.90
C GLU A 53 -2.42 -14.27 -8.22
N GLY A 54 -1.45 -13.56 -8.82
CA GLY A 54 -1.61 -12.83 -10.07
C GLY A 54 -2.04 -11.35 -9.98
N GLU A 55 -2.35 -10.81 -8.78
CA GLU A 55 -2.74 -9.38 -8.64
C GLU A 55 -1.56 -8.41 -8.71
N VAL A 56 -0.36 -8.84 -8.31
CA VAL A 56 0.87 -8.05 -8.36
C VAL A 56 1.98 -9.00 -8.80
N PRO A 57 2.93 -8.58 -9.66
CA PRO A 57 4.16 -9.32 -9.86
C PRO A 57 4.92 -9.34 -8.52
N ALA A 58 4.65 -10.35 -7.70
CA ALA A 58 5.24 -10.56 -6.39
C ALA A 58 6.76 -10.79 -6.44
N SER A 59 7.31 -10.97 -7.65
CA SER A 59 8.69 -11.36 -7.90
C SER A 59 9.72 -10.26 -7.63
N ASP A 60 9.32 -8.99 -7.53
CA ASP A 60 10.27 -7.86 -7.49
C ASP A 60 10.36 -7.12 -6.15
N LEU A 61 9.58 -7.49 -5.12
CA LEU A 61 9.60 -6.81 -3.83
C LEU A 61 10.40 -7.60 -2.80
N ALA A 62 11.53 -7.07 -2.33
CA ALA A 62 12.28 -7.68 -1.24
C ALA A 62 11.54 -7.49 0.11
N PRO A 63 11.83 -8.34 1.12
CA PRO A 63 11.33 -8.18 2.48
C PRO A 63 11.45 -6.75 3.02
N GLY A 64 10.33 -6.16 3.44
CA GLY A 64 10.26 -4.79 3.96
C GLY A 64 10.11 -3.72 2.87
N GLU A 65 10.21 -4.04 1.58
CA GLU A 65 10.04 -3.02 0.55
C GLU A 65 8.57 -2.70 0.29
N ALA A 66 8.31 -1.42 0.02
CA ALA A 66 7.04 -0.90 -0.46
C ALA A 66 7.22 -0.29 -1.87
N ARG A 67 6.27 -0.59 -2.76
CA ARG A 67 6.21 -0.04 -4.12
C ARG A 67 4.85 0.56 -4.39
N ARG A 68 4.83 1.82 -4.82
CA ARG A 68 3.60 2.47 -5.29
C ARG A 68 3.14 1.81 -6.59
N LEU A 69 1.86 1.43 -6.60
CA LEU A 69 1.15 0.98 -7.80
C LEU A 69 0.42 2.21 -8.34
N SER A 70 0.88 2.73 -9.49
CA SER A 70 0.20 3.82 -10.17
C SER A 70 -1.23 3.39 -10.48
N ALA A 71 -2.22 4.18 -10.06
CA ALA A 71 -3.61 4.00 -10.49
C ALA A 71 -3.67 4.07 -12.02
N GLN A 72 -4.38 3.13 -12.65
CA GLN A 72 -4.80 3.26 -14.05
C GLN A 72 -5.92 4.28 -14.18
#